data_AF-A0A396QKV6-F1
#
_entry.id   AF-A0A396QKV6-F1
#
_cell.length_a   1.000
_cell.length_b   1.000
_cell.length_c   1.000
_cell.angle_alpha   90.00
_cell.angle_beta   90.00
_cell.angle_gamma   90.00
#
_symmetry.space_group_name_H-M   'P 1'
#
loop_
_entity.id
_entity.type
_entity.pdbx_description
1 polymer ?
#
loop_
_entity_poly.entity_id
_entity_poly.type
_entity_poly.pdbx_seq_one_letter_code
_entity_poly.pdbx_strand_id
1 'polypeptide(L)'
;MEIVEEAWEKSTYGESTPITDVIKSTDTSRNPIAGGEYWYSIALKAKEGYVFSDNVTFICEGITYTAQTANTSVSDNGKTFTAWEFLLPVIVSDGADDTVIKDVEVIGATLSYNEGDTPKATAMTKDIGANYEIAYESWAETEQYAFWYSNEDYYPEHFGGRFTSFEEGKSYRYSILLKVKNGRTFAATDSGLTVTVNGWTVEQQNISVNPDGQSVHVTGIATITPTKPVEPKEIEVIEINNATITFKDGDKPVFTGNVPDNKDYAFRCEWWSLDSDTGLVSTEPEWGSEIYKNKITTFEAGKTYHYGVYVTAYYGNFSPDARLKINGQYVNYKRVGDDDNMQTMWLETDLTMTPFDSSHTHSYGADWKSDSDNHWHECSCGSIADKAAHDMETKNAKDATATEKGYTGDKVCKVCGYTVKGKEIPVSGTTKPTNPTKPDGNTDVTSPKTGDNSNLALWFAVLFISCGGVIGVTVYSRRRKLNKR
;
A
#
# COMPACT_ATOMS: atom_id res chain seq x y z
N MET A 1 -11.18 26.71 16.73
CA MET A 1 -10.66 28.05 17.06
C MET A 1 -10.10 28.69 15.80
N GLU A 2 -9.87 29.99 15.83
CA GLU A 2 -9.24 30.77 14.77
C GLU A 2 -8.17 31.65 15.40
N ILE A 3 -7.03 31.83 14.72
CA ILE A 3 -6.02 32.79 15.14
C ILE A 3 -6.56 34.18 14.84
N VAL A 4 -6.57 35.05 15.85
CA VAL A 4 -7.07 36.43 15.70
C VAL A 4 -5.97 37.48 15.86
N GLU A 5 -4.89 37.15 16.55
CA GLU A 5 -3.71 38.00 16.67
C GLU A 5 -2.48 37.12 16.88
N GLU A 6 -1.39 37.51 16.23
CA GLU A 6 -0.03 37.02 16.51
C GLU A 6 0.81 38.25 16.82
N ALA A 7 1.67 38.18 17.83
CA ALA A 7 2.49 39.31 18.20
C ALA A 7 3.90 38.92 18.63
N TRP A 8 4.82 39.87 18.46
CA TRP A 8 6.19 39.81 18.93
C TRP A 8 6.42 40.92 19.96
N GLU A 9 6.76 40.53 21.18
CA GLU A 9 6.89 41.43 22.34
C GLU A 9 8.37 41.56 22.73
N LYS A 10 8.91 42.78 22.70
CA LYS A 10 10.32 43.01 23.04
C LYS A 10 10.58 42.70 24.52
N SER A 11 11.60 41.87 24.79
CA SER A 11 12.13 41.52 26.12
C SER A 11 12.58 42.76 26.88
N THR A 12 12.21 42.86 28.17
CA THR A 12 12.47 44.01 29.04
C THR A 12 13.49 43.73 30.14
N TYR A 13 14.31 42.68 30.03
CA TYR A 13 15.19 42.26 31.13
C TYR A 13 16.30 43.30 31.40
N GLY A 14 16.00 44.28 32.26
CA GLY A 14 16.93 45.32 32.72
C GLY A 14 16.50 46.78 32.50
N GLU A 15 15.40 47.08 31.81
CA GLU A 15 14.96 48.47 31.56
C GLU A 15 13.68 48.82 32.32
N SER A 16 13.68 49.97 33.00
CA SER A 16 12.60 50.48 33.86
C SER A 16 11.46 51.18 33.09
N THR A 17 11.29 50.91 31.80
CA THR A 17 10.23 51.51 30.96
C THR A 17 9.20 50.47 30.54
N PRO A 18 7.89 50.83 30.48
CA PRO A 18 6.83 49.88 30.20
C PRO A 18 6.86 49.39 28.74
N ILE A 19 6.37 48.16 28.54
CA ILE A 19 6.18 47.47 27.25
C ILE A 19 5.51 48.43 26.24
N THR A 20 6.29 48.95 25.29
CA THR A 20 5.79 49.85 24.24
C THR A 20 6.20 49.41 22.83
N ASP A 21 6.91 48.28 22.71
CA ASP A 21 7.32 47.70 21.43
C ASP A 21 6.75 46.28 21.28
N VAL A 22 5.43 46.22 21.08
CA VAL A 22 4.69 45.03 20.68
C VAL A 22 4.38 45.18 19.20
N ILE A 23 4.74 44.19 18.39
CA ILE A 23 4.48 44.18 16.95
C ILE A 23 3.38 43.15 16.70
N LYS A 24 2.19 43.62 16.37
CA LYS A 24 1.03 42.76 16.15
C LYS A 24 0.83 42.51 14.67
N SER A 25 0.28 41.34 14.33
CA SER A 25 -0.15 41.01 12.97
C SER A 25 -1.23 41.94 12.42
N THR A 26 -1.91 42.69 13.31
CA THR A 26 -2.92 43.71 12.99
C THR A 26 -2.35 45.12 12.81
N ASP A 27 -1.08 45.36 13.13
CA ASP A 27 -0.44 46.67 12.97
C ASP A 27 -0.12 46.94 11.49
N THR A 28 -0.16 48.21 11.07
CA THR A 28 0.44 48.62 9.80
C THR A 28 1.95 48.35 9.85
N SER A 29 2.42 47.44 8.98
CA SER A 29 3.79 46.90 8.87
C SER A 29 4.87 47.72 9.59
N ARG A 30 5.25 47.28 10.79
CA ARG A 30 6.38 47.79 11.58
C ARG A 30 7.42 46.70 11.72
N ASN A 31 8.66 46.99 11.34
CA ASN A 31 9.76 46.04 11.47
C ASN A 31 10.28 45.99 12.91
N PRO A 32 10.69 44.81 13.41
CA PRO A 32 11.35 44.70 14.71
C PRO A 32 12.70 45.43 14.73
N ILE A 33 13.08 45.89 15.92
CA ILE A 33 14.33 46.63 16.13
C ILE A 33 15.47 45.63 16.27
N ALA A 34 16.49 45.82 15.44
CA ALA A 34 17.71 45.03 15.51
C ALA A 34 18.41 45.10 16.87
N GLY A 35 19.00 43.98 17.28
CA GLY A 35 19.56 43.77 18.61
C GLY A 35 18.50 43.59 19.70
N GLY A 36 17.21 43.74 19.37
CA GLY A 36 16.12 43.47 20.29
C GLY A 36 15.85 41.97 20.40
N GLU A 37 15.65 41.49 21.62
CA GLU A 37 15.16 40.16 21.92
C GLU A 37 13.62 40.23 21.96
N TYR A 38 12.91 39.33 21.26
CA TYR A 38 11.45 39.34 21.16
C TYR A 38 10.86 37.97 21.51
N TRP A 39 9.76 37.99 22.25
CA TRP A 39 8.97 36.83 22.62
C TRP A 39 7.73 36.73 21.75
N TYR A 40 7.36 35.49 21.40
CA TYR A 40 6.17 35.23 20.61
C TYR A 40 4.92 35.12 21.50
N SER A 41 3.83 35.75 21.08
CA SER A 41 2.50 35.59 21.68
C SER A 41 1.41 35.40 20.62
N ILE A 42 0.36 34.68 21.00
CA ILE A 42 -0.76 34.34 20.13
C ILE A 42 -2.10 34.51 20.86
N ALA A 43 -3.09 35.03 20.16
CA ALA A 43 -4.48 35.08 20.61
C ALA A 43 -5.38 34.28 19.65
N LEU A 44 -6.21 33.42 20.24
CA LEU A 44 -7.16 32.55 19.56
C LEU A 44 -8.58 32.92 19.95
N LYS A 45 -9.50 32.84 18.99
CA LYS A 45 -10.94 32.98 19.22
C LYS A 45 -11.65 31.64 19.11
N ALA A 46 -12.53 31.37 20.07
CA ALA A 46 -13.39 30.19 20.03
C ALA A 46 -14.41 30.32 18.89
N LYS A 47 -14.67 29.21 18.18
CA LYS A 47 -15.72 29.16 17.16
C LYS A 47 -17.10 29.29 17.80
N GLU A 48 -18.09 29.67 17.00
CA GLU A 48 -19.47 29.80 17.46
C GLU A 48 -19.95 28.50 18.15
N GLY A 49 -20.60 28.64 19.31
CA GLY A 49 -21.00 27.51 20.16
C GLY A 49 -19.93 26.97 21.13
N TYR A 50 -18.67 27.40 21.04
CA TYR A 50 -17.58 26.90 21.89
C TYR A 50 -16.99 27.99 22.80
N VAL A 51 -16.36 27.56 23.91
CA VAL A 51 -15.57 28.40 24.83
C VAL A 51 -14.28 27.65 25.20
N PHE A 52 -13.24 28.39 25.59
CA PHE A 52 -12.03 27.80 26.15
C PHE A 52 -12.25 27.47 27.64
N SER A 53 -11.65 26.37 28.08
CA SER A 53 -11.56 25.99 29.50
C SER A 53 -10.48 26.82 30.19
N ASP A 54 -10.57 27.04 31.50
CA ASP A 54 -9.54 27.74 32.27
C ASP A 54 -8.19 26.99 32.30
N ASN A 55 -8.19 25.68 32.01
CA ASN A 55 -7.01 24.83 31.91
C ASN A 55 -6.79 24.34 30.47
N VAL A 56 -6.32 25.23 29.60
CA VAL A 56 -6.02 24.88 28.21
C VAL A 56 -4.63 24.23 28.11
N THR A 57 -4.59 23.06 27.47
CA THR A 57 -3.36 22.46 26.95
C THR A 57 -3.34 22.66 25.45
N PHE A 58 -2.22 23.11 24.89
CA PHE A 58 -2.08 23.35 23.45
C PHE A 58 -0.79 22.73 22.91
N ILE A 59 -0.77 22.45 21.61
CA ILE A 59 0.39 21.90 20.92
C ILE A 59 0.88 22.93 19.92
N CYS A 60 2.16 23.28 19.98
CA CYS A 60 2.83 24.14 19.00
C CYS A 60 4.08 23.41 18.52
N GLU A 61 4.26 23.28 17.19
CA GLU A 61 5.38 22.56 16.56
C GLU A 61 5.61 21.13 17.10
N GLY A 62 4.54 20.43 17.48
CA GLY A 62 4.60 19.08 18.03
C GLY A 62 5.01 19.01 19.51
N ILE A 63 5.24 20.15 20.17
CA ILE A 63 5.51 20.25 21.60
C ILE A 63 4.21 20.59 22.33
N THR A 64 3.91 19.84 23.38
CA THR A 64 2.74 20.06 24.24
C THR A 64 3.05 21.06 25.35
N TYR A 65 2.26 22.12 25.42
CA TYR A 65 2.32 23.17 26.42
C TYR A 65 1.11 23.11 27.36
N THR A 66 1.39 23.31 28.64
CA THR A 66 0.43 23.33 29.74
C THR A 66 0.52 24.66 30.50
N ALA A 67 -0.41 24.93 31.40
CA ALA A 67 -0.37 26.11 32.27
C ALA A 67 0.90 26.23 33.17
N GLN A 68 1.75 25.19 33.21
CA GLN A 68 3.04 25.20 33.93
C GLN A 68 4.23 25.57 33.03
N THR A 69 4.07 25.47 31.71
CA THR A 69 5.15 25.59 30.71
C THR A 69 4.92 26.73 29.72
N ALA A 70 3.79 27.42 29.84
CA ALA A 70 3.41 28.58 29.05
C ALA A 70 2.59 29.54 29.91
N ASN A 71 2.77 30.84 29.72
CA ASN A 71 1.83 31.80 30.28
C ASN A 71 0.57 31.79 29.42
N THR A 72 -0.59 31.65 30.05
CA THR A 72 -1.87 31.59 29.35
C THR A 72 -2.93 32.42 30.07
N SER A 73 -3.88 32.96 29.29
CA SER A 73 -5.07 33.60 29.83
C SER A 73 -6.29 33.28 28.98
N VAL A 74 -7.44 33.15 29.63
CA VAL A 74 -8.74 33.03 28.97
C VAL A 74 -9.59 34.22 29.39
N SER A 75 -10.19 34.91 28.44
CA SER A 75 -11.08 36.05 28.70
C SER A 75 -12.30 35.63 29.51
N ASP A 76 -12.88 36.51 30.32
CA ASP A 76 -14.03 36.23 31.19
C ASP A 76 -15.24 35.56 30.50
N ASN A 77 -15.45 35.82 29.21
CA ASN A 77 -16.53 35.20 28.43
C ASN A 77 -16.15 33.87 27.77
N GLY A 78 -14.95 33.36 28.04
CA GLY A 78 -14.37 32.14 27.48
C GLY A 78 -14.10 32.18 25.97
N LYS A 79 -14.22 33.34 25.30
CA LYS A 79 -14.15 33.43 23.83
C LYS A 79 -12.75 33.67 23.29
N THR A 80 -11.85 34.23 24.09
CA THR A 80 -10.47 34.48 23.71
C THR A 80 -9.53 33.72 24.61
N PHE A 81 -8.56 33.03 24.01
CA PHE A 81 -7.43 32.41 24.68
C PHE A 81 -6.15 33.10 24.20
N THR A 82 -5.27 33.47 25.11
CA THR A 82 -3.96 34.07 24.80
C THR A 82 -2.86 33.23 25.42
N ALA A 83 -1.77 32.99 24.68
CA ALA A 83 -0.56 32.35 25.20
C ALA A 83 0.68 33.17 24.83
N TRP A 84 1.67 33.23 25.73
CA TRP A 84 2.95 33.91 25.52
C TRP A 84 4.09 33.20 26.28
N GLU A 85 5.33 33.54 25.93
CA GLU A 85 6.57 33.00 26.56
C GLU A 85 6.68 31.47 26.53
N PHE A 86 6.06 30.81 25.56
CA PHE A 86 6.14 29.35 25.38
C PHE A 86 7.20 28.91 24.35
N LEU A 87 7.71 29.85 23.55
CA LEU A 87 8.89 29.66 22.69
C LEU A 87 10.07 30.42 23.28
N LEU A 88 11.29 29.95 23.02
CA LEU A 88 12.49 30.71 23.34
C LEU A 88 12.47 32.06 22.60
N PRO A 89 13.00 33.13 23.21
CA PRO A 89 13.00 34.44 22.58
C PRO A 89 13.96 34.47 21.39
N VAL A 90 13.61 35.29 20.40
CA VAL A 90 14.40 35.47 19.18
C VAL A 90 15.12 36.81 19.25
N ILE A 91 16.43 36.80 19.04
CA ILE A 91 17.21 38.03 18.88
C ILE A 91 17.12 38.46 17.42
N VAL A 92 16.59 39.66 17.20
CA VAL A 92 16.45 40.24 15.87
C VAL A 92 17.82 40.71 15.42
N SER A 93 18.39 40.07 14.41
CA SER A 93 19.62 40.56 13.79
C SER A 93 19.36 41.86 13.03
N ASP A 94 20.26 42.83 13.07
CA ASP A 94 20.29 43.94 12.10
C ASP A 94 20.51 43.45 10.66
N GLY A 95 20.96 42.21 10.52
CA GLY A 95 21.45 41.67 9.27
C GLY A 95 22.49 42.60 8.63
N ALA A 96 23.24 43.36 9.43
CA ALA A 96 24.19 44.37 8.97
C ALA A 96 25.40 43.75 8.26
N ASP A 97 25.60 42.44 8.35
CA ASP A 97 26.75 41.77 7.75
C ASP A 97 26.47 40.98 6.46
N ASP A 98 25.21 40.82 6.01
CA ASP A 98 24.97 40.15 4.71
C ASP A 98 23.74 40.71 3.98
N THR A 99 23.95 41.76 3.17
CA THR A 99 22.94 42.27 2.21
C THR A 99 22.53 41.24 1.15
N VAL A 100 23.17 40.07 1.18
CA VAL A 100 23.08 38.98 0.22
C VAL A 100 22.50 37.73 0.90
N ILE A 101 21.43 37.18 0.34
CA ILE A 101 20.79 35.94 0.76
C ILE A 101 21.54 34.78 0.10
N LYS A 102 22.15 33.90 0.90
CA LYS A 102 22.91 32.73 0.43
C LYS A 102 22.18 31.40 0.62
N ASP A 103 21.22 31.34 1.54
CA ASP A 103 20.49 30.12 1.85
C ASP A 103 18.98 30.39 1.83
N VAL A 104 18.25 29.52 1.15
CA VAL A 104 16.81 29.55 1.01
C VAL A 104 16.23 28.22 1.47
N GLU A 105 15.21 28.29 2.31
CA GLU A 105 14.49 27.12 2.82
C GLU A 105 12.99 27.30 2.63
N VAL A 106 12.41 26.43 1.81
CA VAL A 106 10.97 26.33 1.53
C VAL A 106 10.46 25.01 2.08
N ILE A 107 9.31 25.03 2.74
CA ILE A 107 8.68 23.85 3.34
C ILE A 107 7.20 23.77 2.96
N GLY A 108 6.55 22.64 3.23
CA GLY A 108 5.11 22.46 3.03
C GLY A 108 4.65 22.28 1.58
N ALA A 109 5.57 22.27 0.61
CA ALA A 109 5.20 22.11 -0.80
C ALA A 109 4.55 20.74 -1.05
N THR A 110 3.36 20.70 -1.64
CA THR A 110 2.70 19.45 -2.02
C THR A 110 3.28 18.96 -3.33
N LEU A 111 4.09 17.90 -3.27
CA LEU A 111 4.85 17.35 -4.41
C LEU A 111 4.33 16.00 -4.90
N SER A 112 3.18 15.54 -4.39
CA SER A 112 2.56 14.26 -4.77
C SER A 112 1.07 14.48 -5.01
N TYR A 113 0.58 14.00 -6.15
CA TYR A 113 -0.81 14.11 -6.58
C TYR A 113 -1.23 12.85 -7.34
N ASN A 114 -2.50 12.48 -7.18
CA ASN A 114 -3.16 11.43 -7.96
C ASN A 114 -3.84 12.01 -9.21
N GLU A 115 -4.29 11.12 -10.09
CA GLU A 115 -5.17 11.51 -11.19
C GLU A 115 -6.41 12.25 -10.64
N GLY A 116 -6.81 13.34 -11.30
CA GLY A 116 -7.99 14.12 -10.98
C GLY A 116 -7.75 15.19 -9.91
N ASP A 117 -6.66 15.11 -9.15
CA ASP A 117 -6.32 16.13 -8.16
C ASP A 117 -6.07 17.49 -8.81
N THR A 118 -6.48 18.55 -8.14
CA THR A 118 -6.19 19.93 -8.53
C THR A 118 -4.91 20.41 -7.85
N PRO A 119 -3.97 21.06 -8.57
CA PRO A 119 -2.79 21.65 -7.96
C PRO A 119 -3.13 22.69 -6.90
N LYS A 120 -2.33 22.77 -5.83
CA LYS A 120 -2.53 23.70 -4.71
C LYS A 120 -1.24 24.43 -4.36
N ALA A 121 -1.40 25.70 -3.99
CA ALA A 121 -0.32 26.49 -3.40
C ALA A 121 -0.22 26.12 -1.92
N THR A 122 0.90 25.54 -1.52
CA THR A 122 1.11 24.99 -0.17
C THR A 122 2.50 25.27 0.37
N ALA A 123 3.42 25.71 -0.48
CA ALA A 123 4.77 26.05 -0.08
C ALA A 123 4.78 27.31 0.79
N MET A 124 5.62 27.30 1.81
CA MET A 124 5.85 28.42 2.71
C MET A 124 7.35 28.58 2.95
N THR A 125 7.78 29.80 3.26
CA THR A 125 9.14 30.05 3.75
C THR A 125 9.27 29.41 5.14
N LYS A 126 10.43 28.86 5.46
CA LYS A 126 10.66 28.27 6.79
C LYS A 126 10.52 29.31 7.92
N ASP A 127 11.05 30.51 7.69
CA ASP A 127 10.97 31.60 8.65
C ASP A 127 9.81 32.55 8.32
N ILE A 128 9.01 32.90 9.33
CA ILE A 128 7.83 33.78 9.23
C ILE A 128 8.22 35.22 8.82
N GLY A 129 9.50 35.59 8.95
CA GLY A 129 10.07 36.89 8.58
C GLY A 129 11.15 36.81 7.50
N ALA A 130 11.14 35.78 6.65
CA ALA A 130 12.16 35.61 5.62
C ALA A 130 12.34 36.88 4.76
N ASN A 131 13.59 37.18 4.39
CA ASN A 131 13.94 38.30 3.50
C ASN A 131 13.59 38.03 2.02
N TYR A 132 12.72 37.06 1.78
CA TYR A 132 12.20 36.71 0.47
C TYR A 132 10.79 36.14 0.62
N GLU A 133 10.06 36.09 -0.48
CA GLU A 133 8.73 35.50 -0.58
C GLU A 133 8.64 34.56 -1.78
N ILE A 134 7.66 33.65 -1.71
CA ILE A 134 7.28 32.79 -2.83
C ILE A 134 6.29 33.58 -3.69
N ALA A 135 6.76 34.09 -4.82
CA ALA A 135 5.94 34.87 -5.75
C ALA A 135 4.91 33.98 -6.46
N TYR A 136 5.29 32.75 -6.81
CA TYR A 136 4.36 31.70 -7.23
C TYR A 136 4.96 30.30 -7.06
N GLU A 137 4.06 29.33 -7.00
CA GLU A 137 4.29 27.91 -7.27
C GLU A 137 3.75 27.59 -8.66
N SER A 138 4.38 26.64 -9.35
CA SER A 138 3.94 26.26 -10.70
C SER A 138 4.14 24.78 -10.99
N TRP A 139 3.25 24.26 -11.82
CA TRP A 139 3.37 22.95 -12.43
C TRP A 139 3.32 23.09 -13.95
N ALA A 140 4.22 22.41 -14.65
CA ALA A 140 4.27 22.38 -16.11
C ALA A 140 4.12 20.96 -16.64
N GLU A 141 3.13 20.73 -17.51
CA GLU A 141 3.02 19.50 -18.29
C GLU A 141 4.16 19.44 -19.30
N THR A 142 4.95 18.36 -19.27
CA THR A 142 6.21 18.28 -20.04
C THR A 142 6.01 18.07 -21.54
N GLU A 143 4.83 17.64 -21.99
CA GLU A 143 4.57 17.29 -23.38
C GLU A 143 3.78 18.37 -24.16
N GLN A 144 2.72 18.91 -23.54
CA GLN A 144 1.80 19.84 -24.22
C GLN A 144 1.99 21.30 -23.80
N TYR A 145 3.01 21.61 -22.99
CA TYR A 145 3.29 22.95 -22.48
C TYR A 145 2.06 23.59 -21.83
N ALA A 146 1.31 22.82 -21.04
CA ALA A 146 0.24 23.33 -20.20
C ALA A 146 0.78 23.68 -18.81
N PHE A 147 0.29 24.77 -18.22
CA PHE A 147 0.80 25.29 -16.96
C PHE A 147 -0.30 25.50 -15.94
N TRP A 148 0.09 25.38 -14.68
CA TRP A 148 -0.63 25.91 -13.54
C TRP A 148 0.31 26.83 -12.77
N TYR A 149 -0.17 28.01 -12.38
CA TYR A 149 0.49 28.95 -11.49
C TYR A 149 -0.42 29.26 -10.31
N SER A 150 0.15 29.37 -9.11
CA SER A 150 -0.60 29.80 -7.92
C SER A 150 -1.00 31.27 -7.95
N ASN A 151 -0.31 32.08 -8.77
CA ASN A 151 -0.60 33.50 -8.96
C ASN A 151 -0.94 33.77 -10.43
N GLU A 152 -2.15 34.26 -10.66
CA GLU A 152 -2.72 34.53 -12.00
C GLU A 152 -1.93 35.57 -12.80
N ASP A 153 -1.26 36.51 -12.12
CA ASP A 153 -0.50 37.59 -12.76
C ASP A 153 0.73 37.09 -13.53
N TYR A 154 1.14 35.83 -13.31
CA TYR A 154 2.32 35.23 -13.93
C TYR A 154 1.99 34.30 -15.10
N TYR A 155 0.72 34.16 -15.48
CA TYR A 155 0.41 33.39 -16.68
C TYR A 155 0.92 34.11 -17.93
N PRO A 156 1.66 33.42 -18.81
CA PRO A 156 2.06 33.99 -20.08
C PRO A 156 0.84 34.28 -20.96
N GLU A 157 0.67 35.53 -21.40
CA GLU A 157 -0.48 35.97 -22.21
C GLU A 157 -0.62 35.27 -23.57
N HIS A 158 0.46 34.65 -24.07
CA HIS A 158 0.54 34.15 -25.45
C HIS A 158 1.09 32.71 -25.60
N PHE A 159 1.36 32.00 -24.50
CA PHE A 159 2.03 30.68 -24.56
C PHE A 159 1.39 29.65 -23.62
N GLY A 160 1.11 28.46 -24.15
CA GLY A 160 0.74 27.29 -23.34
C GLY A 160 -0.74 27.19 -22.94
N GLY A 161 -1.20 25.96 -22.73
CA GLY A 161 -2.53 25.69 -22.17
C GLY A 161 -2.57 25.94 -20.66
N ARG A 162 -3.75 26.04 -20.08
CA ARG A 162 -3.94 25.92 -18.62
C ARG A 162 -4.53 24.56 -18.30
N PHE A 163 -4.10 23.95 -17.20
CA PHE A 163 -4.75 22.76 -16.68
C PHE A 163 -5.22 22.99 -15.24
N THR A 164 -6.33 22.34 -14.88
CA THR A 164 -6.97 22.46 -13.56
C THR A 164 -6.93 21.16 -12.76
N SER A 165 -6.48 20.07 -13.38
CA SER A 165 -6.36 18.76 -12.76
C SER A 165 -5.22 17.95 -13.38
N PHE A 166 -4.60 17.11 -12.58
CA PHE A 166 -3.59 16.16 -13.02
C PHE A 166 -4.22 14.98 -13.78
N GLU A 167 -3.63 14.58 -14.91
CA GLU A 167 -4.12 13.47 -15.73
C GLU A 167 -3.20 12.25 -15.65
N GLU A 168 -3.79 11.06 -15.77
CA GLU A 168 -3.08 9.79 -15.73
C GLU A 168 -2.05 9.68 -16.87
N GLY A 169 -0.84 9.21 -16.54
CA GLY A 169 0.21 8.92 -17.51
C GLY A 169 0.92 10.15 -18.07
N LYS A 170 0.47 11.37 -17.78
CA LYS A 170 1.17 12.61 -18.10
C LYS A 170 2.25 12.92 -17.06
N SER A 171 3.33 13.56 -17.48
CA SER A 171 4.39 14.02 -16.59
C SER A 171 4.27 15.52 -16.31
N TYR A 172 4.35 15.88 -15.03
CA TYR A 172 4.27 17.26 -14.58
C TYR A 172 5.49 17.63 -13.75
N ARG A 173 6.03 18.82 -13.99
CA ARG A 173 7.23 19.32 -13.34
C ARG A 173 6.90 20.51 -12.45
N TYR A 174 7.31 20.43 -11.18
CA TYR A 174 7.12 21.47 -10.18
C TYR A 174 8.27 22.50 -10.16
N SER A 175 7.93 23.78 -10.05
CA SER A 175 8.88 24.91 -9.98
C SER A 175 8.33 26.05 -9.11
N ILE A 176 9.21 26.89 -8.55
CA ILE A 176 8.84 28.09 -7.78
C ILE A 176 9.60 29.33 -8.26
N LEU A 177 9.00 30.50 -8.06
CA LEU A 177 9.68 31.80 -8.18
C LEU A 177 9.77 32.45 -6.81
N LEU A 178 10.98 32.91 -6.46
CA LEU A 178 11.25 33.64 -5.24
C LEU A 178 11.57 35.10 -5.57
N LYS A 179 11.11 36.02 -4.71
CA LYS A 179 11.43 37.45 -4.80
C LYS A 179 12.00 37.96 -3.48
N VAL A 180 13.01 38.82 -3.54
CA VAL A 180 13.60 39.42 -2.35
C VAL A 180 12.65 40.42 -1.70
N LYS A 181 12.84 40.62 -0.40
CA LYS A 181 12.21 41.65 0.42
C LYS A 181 13.29 42.44 1.15
N ASN A 182 12.88 43.52 1.82
CA ASN A 182 13.71 44.24 2.79
C ASN A 182 15.05 44.79 2.23
N GLY A 183 15.08 45.14 0.94
CA GLY A 183 16.26 45.74 0.30
C GLY A 183 17.47 44.81 0.15
N ARG A 184 17.26 43.49 0.18
CA ARG A 184 18.30 42.46 0.02
C ARG A 184 18.46 42.06 -1.45
N THR A 185 19.45 41.22 -1.72
CA THR A 185 19.67 40.55 -3.02
C THR A 185 19.97 39.07 -2.80
N PHE A 186 19.65 38.20 -3.75
CA PHE A 186 20.13 36.82 -3.73
C PHE A 186 21.59 36.75 -4.20
N ALA A 187 22.37 35.85 -3.59
CA ALA A 187 23.70 35.51 -4.09
C ALA A 187 23.61 34.96 -5.51
N ALA A 188 24.62 35.25 -6.34
CA ALA A 188 24.73 34.63 -7.65
C ALA A 188 24.93 33.10 -7.50
N THR A 189 24.47 32.34 -8.51
CA THR A 189 24.53 30.88 -8.53
C THR A 189 25.97 30.34 -8.36
N ASP A 190 26.96 31.02 -8.91
CA ASP A 190 28.39 30.67 -8.81
C ASP A 190 29.03 31.05 -7.46
N SER A 191 28.34 31.86 -6.67
CA SER A 191 28.78 32.42 -5.40
C SER A 191 28.20 31.71 -4.18
N GLY A 192 27.50 30.58 -4.41
CA GLY A 192 27.09 29.66 -3.37
C GLY A 192 25.65 29.78 -2.87
N LEU A 193 24.72 30.36 -3.65
CA LEU A 193 23.29 30.30 -3.31
C LEU A 193 22.82 28.83 -3.21
N THR A 194 22.24 28.46 -2.08
CA THR A 194 21.61 27.16 -1.86
C THR A 194 20.09 27.31 -1.69
N VAL A 195 19.35 26.33 -2.21
CA VAL A 195 17.90 26.25 -2.04
C VAL A 195 17.53 24.86 -1.56
N THR A 196 16.71 24.78 -0.52
CA THR A 196 16.09 23.53 -0.06
C THR A 196 14.58 23.63 -0.15
N VAL A 197 13.93 22.54 -0.57
CA VAL A 197 12.47 22.43 -0.64
C VAL A 197 12.03 21.15 0.05
N ASN A 198 11.20 21.25 1.09
CA ASN A 198 10.81 20.13 1.97
C ASN A 198 12.01 19.32 2.50
N GLY A 199 13.11 20.01 2.83
CA GLY A 199 14.35 19.39 3.30
C GLY A 199 15.24 18.79 2.19
N TRP A 200 14.82 18.81 0.92
CA TRP A 200 15.64 18.37 -0.21
C TRP A 200 16.45 19.51 -0.80
N THR A 201 17.77 19.35 -0.88
CA THR A 201 18.64 20.29 -1.58
C THR A 201 18.37 20.25 -3.09
N VAL A 202 18.08 21.41 -3.67
CA VAL A 202 17.88 21.56 -5.12
C VAL A 202 19.24 21.58 -5.83
N GLU A 203 19.34 20.86 -6.94
CA GLU A 203 20.56 20.85 -7.76
C GLU A 203 20.85 22.22 -8.37
N GLN A 204 22.12 22.59 -8.46
CA GLN A 204 22.47 23.97 -8.83
C GLN A 204 22.12 24.36 -10.27
N GLN A 205 22.02 23.38 -11.17
CA GLN A 205 21.54 23.58 -12.54
C GLN A 205 20.07 24.02 -12.62
N ASN A 206 19.30 23.80 -11.56
CA ASN A 206 17.89 24.12 -11.47
C ASN A 206 17.62 25.49 -10.84
N ILE A 207 18.67 26.19 -10.39
CA ILE A 207 18.58 27.49 -9.70
C ILE A 207 19.10 28.58 -10.64
N SER A 208 18.20 29.46 -11.06
CA SER A 208 18.50 30.59 -11.95
C SER A 208 18.21 31.91 -11.24
N VAL A 209 19.27 32.63 -10.87
CA VAL A 209 19.18 33.95 -10.24
C VAL A 209 19.13 35.02 -11.33
N ASN A 210 18.19 35.95 -11.24
CA ASN A 210 18.15 37.07 -12.17
C ASN A 210 19.38 37.98 -11.98
N PRO A 211 19.92 38.62 -13.05
CA PRO A 211 21.16 39.39 -12.96
C PRO A 211 21.12 40.57 -11.97
N ASP A 212 19.92 41.07 -11.64
CA ASP A 212 19.70 42.12 -10.65
C ASP A 212 19.67 41.60 -9.20
N GLY A 213 19.74 40.28 -9.00
CA GLY A 213 19.66 39.60 -7.71
C GLY A 213 18.27 39.70 -7.05
N GLN A 214 17.24 40.19 -7.74
CA GLN A 214 15.93 40.48 -7.14
C GLN A 214 15.01 39.26 -7.10
N SER A 215 15.29 38.24 -7.90
CA SER A 215 14.49 37.02 -7.96
C SER A 215 15.28 35.80 -8.37
N VAL A 216 14.76 34.64 -7.96
CA VAL A 216 15.34 33.33 -8.27
C VAL A 216 14.24 32.44 -8.80
N HIS A 217 14.47 31.90 -9.99
CA HIS A 217 13.62 30.85 -10.55
C HIS A 217 14.23 29.50 -10.23
N VAL A 218 13.49 28.67 -9.50
CA VAL A 218 13.91 27.34 -9.08
C VAL A 218 13.04 26.33 -9.82
N THR A 219 13.62 25.66 -10.79
CA THR A 219 12.88 24.84 -11.77
C THR A 219 13.09 23.36 -11.56
N GLY A 220 12.09 22.54 -11.90
CA GLY A 220 12.28 21.08 -11.90
C GLY A 220 12.64 20.48 -10.55
N ILE A 221 12.07 21.04 -9.48
CA ILE A 221 12.28 20.57 -8.10
C ILE A 221 11.75 19.14 -7.93
N ALA A 222 10.61 18.84 -8.53
CA ALA A 222 10.01 17.51 -8.55
C ALA A 222 9.38 17.24 -9.91
N THR A 223 9.28 15.96 -10.28
CA THR A 223 8.50 15.50 -11.43
C THR A 223 7.60 14.36 -10.98
N ILE A 224 6.31 14.45 -11.28
CA ILE A 224 5.33 13.41 -10.96
C ILE A 224 4.72 12.85 -12.23
N THR A 225 4.28 11.59 -12.15
CA THR A 225 3.38 10.97 -13.12
C THR A 225 2.16 10.48 -12.34
N PRO A 226 1.08 11.28 -12.28
CA PRO A 226 -0.12 10.95 -11.53
C PRO A 226 -0.68 9.61 -11.98
N THR A 227 -1.12 8.80 -11.02
CA THR A 227 -1.77 7.52 -11.27
C THR A 227 -3.15 7.52 -10.62
N LYS A 228 -4.03 6.65 -11.11
CA LYS A 228 -5.27 6.34 -10.41
C LYS A 228 -4.95 5.83 -9.01
N PRO A 229 -5.62 6.33 -7.96
CA PRO A 229 -5.61 5.65 -6.68
C PRO A 229 -6.01 4.19 -6.93
N VAL A 230 -5.12 3.26 -6.57
CA VAL A 230 -5.50 1.85 -6.56
C VAL A 230 -6.43 1.68 -5.37
N GLU A 231 -7.73 1.64 -5.60
CA GLU A 231 -8.69 1.18 -4.61
C GLU A 231 -8.19 -0.18 -4.10
N PRO A 232 -7.87 -0.33 -2.80
CA PRO A 232 -7.32 -1.57 -2.29
C PRO A 232 -8.37 -2.66 -2.51
N LYS A 233 -8.07 -3.59 -3.42
CA LYS A 233 -8.96 -4.70 -3.73
C LYS A 233 -9.12 -5.56 -2.48
N GLU A 234 -10.36 -5.91 -2.14
CA GLU A 234 -10.63 -6.80 -1.01
C GLU A 234 -9.96 -8.17 -1.19
N ILE A 235 -9.46 -8.72 -0.08
CA ILE A 235 -8.90 -10.07 -0.06
C ILE A 235 -10.06 -11.07 -0.01
N GLU A 236 -10.33 -11.73 -1.14
CA GLU A 236 -11.44 -12.66 -1.31
C GLU A 236 -11.13 -14.10 -0.88
N VAL A 237 -9.83 -14.48 -0.83
CA VAL A 237 -9.41 -15.85 -0.50
C VAL A 237 -8.18 -15.83 0.40
N ILE A 238 -8.31 -16.48 1.55
CA ILE A 238 -7.24 -16.75 2.51
C ILE A 238 -6.79 -18.19 2.28
N GLU A 239 -5.51 -18.38 2.01
CA GLU A 239 -4.89 -19.68 1.77
C GLU A 239 -3.79 -19.94 2.81
N ILE A 240 -3.94 -21.03 3.56
CA ILE A 240 -2.96 -21.58 4.49
C ILE A 240 -2.57 -22.98 4.00
N ASN A 241 -1.29 -23.18 3.77
CA ASN A 241 -0.72 -24.41 3.25
C ASN A 241 0.11 -25.13 4.30
N ASN A 242 0.30 -26.44 4.11
CA ASN A 242 1.11 -27.31 4.95
C ASN A 242 0.72 -27.35 6.44
N ALA A 243 -0.50 -26.96 6.80
CA ALA A 243 -1.01 -27.06 8.16
C ALA A 243 -1.10 -28.52 8.60
N THR A 244 -0.55 -28.87 9.76
CA THR A 244 -0.67 -30.24 10.31
C THR A 244 -2.03 -30.37 10.99
N ILE A 245 -2.94 -31.11 10.35
CA ILE A 245 -4.36 -31.18 10.78
C ILE A 245 -4.82 -32.55 11.30
N THR A 246 -3.89 -33.49 11.45
CA THR A 246 -4.19 -34.87 11.89
C THR A 246 -3.16 -35.32 12.91
N PHE A 247 -3.63 -35.88 14.02
CA PHE A 247 -2.80 -36.32 15.14
C PHE A 247 -3.30 -37.65 15.70
N LYS A 248 -2.41 -38.39 16.37
CA LYS A 248 -2.71 -39.62 17.11
C LYS A 248 -2.83 -39.33 18.61
N ASP A 249 -3.36 -40.31 19.34
CA ASP A 249 -3.36 -40.25 20.80
C ASP A 249 -1.94 -40.07 21.36
N GLY A 250 -1.79 -39.13 22.28
CA GLY A 250 -0.51 -38.76 22.89
C GLY A 250 0.37 -37.83 22.04
N ASP A 251 0.01 -37.54 20.78
CA ASP A 251 0.77 -36.59 19.96
C ASP A 251 0.69 -35.18 20.56
N LYS A 252 1.78 -34.43 20.44
CA LYS A 252 1.83 -33.02 20.81
C LYS A 252 1.34 -32.16 19.63
N PRO A 253 0.71 -31.00 19.89
CA PRO A 253 0.43 -30.02 18.84
C PRO A 253 1.68 -29.63 18.06
N VAL A 254 1.56 -29.62 16.74
CA VAL A 254 2.60 -29.18 15.81
C VAL A 254 1.96 -28.18 14.86
N PHE A 255 2.60 -27.01 14.73
CA PHE A 255 2.12 -25.88 13.93
C PHE A 255 3.05 -25.69 12.73
N THR A 256 2.54 -25.91 11.53
CA THR A 256 3.29 -25.94 10.27
C THR A 256 2.61 -25.15 9.15
N GLY A 257 1.50 -24.49 9.45
CA GLY A 257 0.78 -23.65 8.51
C GLY A 257 1.68 -22.54 7.96
N ASN A 258 1.56 -22.27 6.67
CA ASN A 258 2.24 -21.15 6.04
C ASN A 258 1.40 -20.53 4.92
N VAL A 259 1.74 -19.29 4.57
CA VAL A 259 1.10 -18.54 3.50
C VAL A 259 2.05 -18.50 2.30
N PRO A 260 1.56 -18.59 1.05
CA PRO A 260 2.39 -18.38 -0.13
C PRO A 260 3.08 -17.02 -0.13
N ASP A 261 4.21 -16.90 -0.83
CA ASP A 261 4.90 -15.62 -1.02
C ASP A 261 3.98 -14.60 -1.73
N ASN A 262 4.21 -13.30 -1.47
CA ASN A 262 3.52 -12.17 -2.10
C ASN A 262 1.99 -12.15 -1.91
N LYS A 263 1.52 -12.53 -0.72
CA LYS A 263 0.11 -12.31 -0.33
C LYS A 263 -0.05 -10.96 0.37
N ASP A 264 -1.23 -10.37 0.20
CA ASP A 264 -1.59 -9.07 0.79
C ASP A 264 -2.00 -9.17 2.28
N TYR A 265 -1.68 -10.29 2.93
CA TYR A 265 -1.96 -10.53 4.34
C TYR A 265 -0.86 -11.36 5.02
N ALA A 266 -0.71 -11.13 6.32
CA ALA A 266 0.11 -11.92 7.22
C ALA A 266 -0.74 -13.02 7.88
N PHE A 267 -0.18 -14.23 7.95
CA PHE A 267 -0.65 -15.27 8.86
C PHE A 267 0.06 -15.13 10.20
N ARG A 268 -0.73 -14.88 11.25
CA ARG A 268 -0.23 -14.48 12.57
C ARG A 268 -0.10 -15.66 13.50
N CYS A 269 -1.10 -16.52 13.53
CA CYS A 269 -1.06 -17.77 14.30
C CYS A 269 -2.10 -18.77 13.82
N GLU A 270 -1.88 -20.01 14.23
CA GLU A 270 -2.85 -21.10 14.21
C GLU A 270 -3.05 -21.63 15.62
N TRP A 271 -4.18 -22.29 15.88
CA TRP A 271 -4.47 -22.87 17.18
C TRP A 271 -5.31 -24.15 17.09
N TRP A 272 -5.28 -24.88 18.20
CA TRP A 272 -6.21 -25.97 18.49
C TRP A 272 -7.01 -25.65 19.75
N SER A 273 -8.31 -25.92 19.73
CA SER A 273 -9.19 -25.83 20.91
C SER A 273 -9.94 -27.13 21.14
N LEU A 274 -10.14 -27.51 22.39
CA LEU A 274 -11.05 -28.58 22.80
C LEU A 274 -12.40 -27.99 23.21
N ASP A 275 -12.36 -26.86 23.93
CA ASP A 275 -13.50 -26.11 24.41
C ASP A 275 -13.10 -24.64 24.63
N SER A 276 -14.00 -23.83 25.19
CA SER A 276 -13.75 -22.39 25.43
C SER A 276 -12.60 -22.12 26.41
N ASP A 277 -12.28 -23.08 27.30
CA ASP A 277 -11.28 -22.92 28.34
C ASP A 277 -9.96 -23.63 27.99
N THR A 278 -9.98 -24.57 27.06
CA THR A 278 -8.89 -25.50 26.80
C THR A 278 -8.41 -25.43 25.35
N GLY A 279 -7.17 -25.03 25.14
CA GLY A 279 -6.59 -24.87 23.80
C GLY A 279 -5.09 -24.57 23.81
N LEU A 280 -4.50 -24.37 22.64
CA LEU A 280 -3.11 -23.94 22.48
C LEU A 280 -2.96 -23.13 21.19
N VAL A 281 -2.30 -21.98 21.29
CA VAL A 281 -1.98 -21.09 20.15
C VAL A 281 -0.50 -21.22 19.79
N SER A 282 -0.18 -21.17 18.50
CA SER A 282 1.18 -21.40 17.96
C SER A 282 2.23 -20.37 18.38
N THR A 283 1.81 -19.24 18.92
CA THR A 283 2.67 -18.13 19.37
C THR A 283 2.92 -18.14 20.87
N GLU A 284 2.43 -19.15 21.59
CA GLU A 284 2.75 -19.29 23.01
C GLU A 284 4.21 -19.76 23.21
N PRO A 285 4.91 -19.26 24.26
CA PRO A 285 4.41 -18.38 25.33
C PRO A 285 4.45 -16.87 25.00
N GLU A 286 5.01 -16.46 23.87
CA GLU A 286 5.25 -15.06 23.52
C GLU A 286 3.96 -14.25 23.40
N TRP A 287 2.88 -14.86 22.92
CA TRP A 287 1.56 -14.24 22.78
C TRP A 287 0.44 -15.29 22.78
N GLY A 288 -0.70 -14.97 23.38
CA GLY A 288 -1.88 -15.84 23.43
C GLY A 288 -1.96 -16.77 24.64
N SER A 289 -1.00 -16.69 25.57
CA SER A 289 -0.95 -17.52 26.78
C SER A 289 -2.16 -17.33 27.72
N GLU A 290 -2.85 -16.20 27.64
CA GLU A 290 -4.05 -15.91 28.42
C GLU A 290 -5.37 -16.31 27.72
N ILE A 291 -5.33 -16.72 26.44
CA ILE A 291 -6.55 -17.03 25.66
C ILE A 291 -7.25 -18.27 26.23
N TYR A 292 -6.49 -19.32 26.51
CA TYR A 292 -7.00 -20.56 27.11
C TYR A 292 -6.49 -20.73 28.52
N LYS A 293 -7.41 -21.00 29.45
CA LYS A 293 -7.13 -21.30 30.85
C LYS A 293 -6.34 -22.58 31.02
N ASN A 294 -6.69 -23.62 30.26
CA ASN A 294 -6.01 -24.90 30.22
C ASN A 294 -5.29 -25.06 28.89
N LYS A 295 -4.08 -25.63 28.92
CA LYS A 295 -3.26 -25.82 27.71
C LYS A 295 -3.34 -27.26 27.20
N ILE A 296 -3.54 -27.41 25.89
CA ILE A 296 -3.36 -28.70 25.24
C ILE A 296 -1.85 -29.02 25.23
N THR A 297 -1.43 -30.04 25.96
CA THR A 297 -0.04 -30.51 25.98
C THR A 297 0.16 -31.76 25.13
N THR A 298 -0.88 -32.60 25.03
CA THR A 298 -1.01 -33.74 24.13
C THR A 298 -2.48 -33.89 23.72
N PHE A 299 -2.73 -34.45 22.54
CA PHE A 299 -4.07 -34.82 22.12
C PHE A 299 -4.47 -36.18 22.72
N GLU A 300 -5.76 -36.33 23.05
CA GLU A 300 -6.30 -37.54 23.70
C GLU A 300 -7.32 -38.24 22.80
N ALA A 301 -7.28 -39.56 22.77
CA ALA A 301 -8.20 -40.38 22.01
C ALA A 301 -9.67 -40.09 22.35
N GLY A 302 -10.52 -39.99 21.32
CA GLY A 302 -11.96 -39.80 21.47
C GLY A 302 -12.41 -38.38 21.86
N LYS A 303 -11.48 -37.43 22.06
CA LYS A 303 -11.79 -36.00 22.18
C LYS A 303 -11.75 -35.33 20.81
N THR A 304 -12.65 -34.39 20.56
CA THR A 304 -12.73 -33.65 19.30
C THR A 304 -12.14 -32.26 19.47
N TYR A 305 -11.11 -31.96 18.70
CA TYR A 305 -10.43 -30.66 18.72
C TYR A 305 -10.74 -29.87 17.46
N HIS A 306 -10.87 -28.56 17.58
CA HIS A 306 -11.14 -27.62 16.50
C HIS A 306 -9.88 -26.87 16.10
N TYR A 307 -9.70 -26.65 14.81
CA TYR A 307 -8.58 -25.89 14.25
C TYR A 307 -9.02 -24.46 13.92
N GLY A 308 -8.14 -23.49 14.14
CA GLY A 308 -8.38 -22.10 13.74
C GLY A 308 -7.12 -21.32 13.36
N VAL A 309 -7.34 -20.19 12.71
CA VAL A 309 -6.28 -19.33 12.15
C VAL A 309 -6.56 -17.84 12.36
N TYR A 310 -5.51 -17.05 12.55
CA TYR A 310 -5.57 -15.59 12.67
C TYR A 310 -4.74 -14.94 11.57
N VAL A 311 -5.35 -14.00 10.84
CA VAL A 311 -4.71 -13.28 9.73
C VAL A 311 -4.93 -11.76 9.82
N THR A 312 -4.00 -11.00 9.24
CA THR A 312 -4.05 -9.53 9.18
C THR A 312 -3.70 -9.05 7.77
N ALA A 313 -4.51 -8.20 7.16
CA ALA A 313 -4.19 -7.59 5.86
C ALA A 313 -3.04 -6.58 6.00
N TYR A 314 -2.13 -6.54 5.01
CA TYR A 314 -1.09 -5.52 4.90
C TYR A 314 -1.64 -4.20 4.38
N TYR A 315 -2.53 -4.29 3.39
CA TYR A 315 -3.21 -3.17 2.74
C TYR A 315 -4.67 -3.55 2.50
N GLY A 316 -5.60 -2.61 2.67
CA GLY A 316 -7.02 -2.86 2.46
C GLY A 316 -7.66 -3.74 3.54
N ASN A 317 -8.77 -4.39 3.15
CA ASN A 317 -9.62 -5.23 4.01
C ASN A 317 -9.80 -6.62 3.42
N PHE A 318 -10.08 -7.59 4.27
CA PHE A 318 -10.66 -8.85 3.85
C PHE A 318 -12.12 -8.66 3.45
N SER A 319 -12.57 -9.34 2.41
CA SER A 319 -13.97 -9.32 2.00
C SER A 319 -14.88 -9.89 3.11
N PRO A 320 -16.13 -9.42 3.29
CA PRO A 320 -17.05 -10.04 4.24
C PRO A 320 -17.27 -11.52 3.95
N ASP A 321 -17.27 -11.87 2.66
CA ASP A 321 -17.48 -13.22 2.13
C ASP A 321 -16.16 -13.94 1.79
N ALA A 322 -15.03 -13.50 2.38
CA ALA A 322 -13.73 -14.12 2.13
C ALA A 322 -13.78 -15.64 2.37
N ARG A 323 -13.17 -16.43 1.49
CA ARG A 323 -13.14 -17.90 1.61
C ARG A 323 -11.83 -18.36 2.20
N LEU A 324 -11.87 -19.36 3.07
CA LEU A 324 -10.68 -19.97 3.66
C LEU A 324 -10.34 -21.28 2.97
N LYS A 325 -9.06 -21.47 2.64
CA LYS A 325 -8.50 -22.67 2.04
C LYS A 325 -7.38 -23.19 2.92
N ILE A 326 -7.53 -24.39 3.44
CA ILE A 326 -6.51 -25.09 4.24
C ILE A 326 -6.00 -26.28 3.42
N ASN A 327 -4.69 -26.36 3.20
CA ASN A 327 -4.04 -27.47 2.48
C ASN A 327 -4.69 -27.81 1.12
N GLY A 328 -5.08 -26.81 0.35
CA GLY A 328 -5.72 -27.05 -0.94
C GLY A 328 -7.25 -27.12 -0.91
N GLN A 329 -7.89 -27.26 0.25
CA GLN A 329 -9.33 -27.49 0.38
C GLN A 329 -10.05 -26.29 1.00
N TYR A 330 -11.21 -25.93 0.44
CA TYR A 330 -12.06 -24.91 1.04
C TYR A 330 -12.71 -25.43 2.31
N VAL A 331 -12.68 -24.61 3.36
CA VAL A 331 -13.26 -24.92 4.66
C VAL A 331 -14.23 -23.83 5.08
N ASN A 332 -15.29 -24.23 5.76
CA ASN A 332 -16.18 -23.29 6.42
C ASN A 332 -15.53 -22.81 7.71
N TYR A 333 -15.87 -21.59 8.11
CA TYR A 333 -15.38 -20.98 9.33
C TYR A 333 -16.41 -19.99 9.89
N LYS A 334 -16.21 -19.66 11.17
CA LYS A 334 -16.88 -18.55 11.85
C LYS A 334 -15.82 -17.53 12.25
N ARG A 335 -16.12 -16.24 12.06
CA ARG A 335 -15.31 -15.17 12.65
C ARG A 335 -15.57 -15.17 14.15
N VAL A 336 -14.52 -15.14 14.95
CA VAL A 336 -14.60 -15.14 16.42
C VAL A 336 -13.92 -13.89 16.99
N GLY A 337 -14.56 -13.20 17.93
CA GLY A 337 -14.08 -11.92 18.47
C GLY A 337 -14.93 -10.72 18.04
N ASP A 338 -14.76 -9.60 18.75
CA ASP A 338 -15.54 -8.36 18.60
C ASP A 338 -14.72 -7.25 17.91
N ASP A 339 -14.24 -7.50 16.69
CA ASP A 339 -13.73 -6.44 15.83
C ASP A 339 -14.59 -6.29 14.56
N ASP A 340 -15.33 -5.18 14.48
CA ASP A 340 -15.92 -4.69 13.21
C ASP A 340 -14.82 -4.34 12.17
N ASN A 341 -13.55 -4.51 12.54
CA ASN A 341 -12.39 -4.28 11.72
C ASN A 341 -12.22 -5.42 10.70
N MET A 342 -12.40 -5.09 9.42
CA MET A 342 -12.19 -6.04 8.33
C MET A 342 -10.72 -6.22 7.93
N GLN A 343 -9.78 -5.54 8.59
CA GLN A 343 -8.34 -5.71 8.37
C GLN A 343 -7.76 -6.91 9.13
N THR A 344 -8.48 -7.43 10.13
CA THR A 344 -8.09 -8.58 10.96
C THR A 344 -9.18 -9.64 10.94
N MET A 345 -8.79 -10.92 10.98
CA MET A 345 -9.75 -12.03 10.99
C MET A 345 -9.24 -13.18 11.84
N TRP A 346 -9.96 -13.45 12.92
CA TRP A 346 -9.85 -14.67 13.70
C TRP A 346 -10.89 -15.67 13.21
N LEU A 347 -10.44 -16.84 12.75
CA LEU A 347 -11.29 -17.82 12.09
C LEU A 347 -11.25 -19.14 12.84
N GLU A 348 -12.37 -19.48 13.48
CA GLU A 348 -12.60 -20.83 13.98
C GLU A 348 -13.22 -21.65 12.85
N THR A 349 -12.54 -22.73 12.45
CA THR A 349 -12.96 -23.54 11.30
C THR A 349 -13.88 -24.69 11.71
N ASP A 350 -14.65 -25.21 10.77
CA ASP A 350 -15.38 -26.47 10.96
C ASP A 350 -14.45 -27.71 10.83
N LEU A 351 -13.13 -27.52 10.67
CA LEU A 351 -12.19 -28.63 10.71
C LEU A 351 -12.04 -29.13 12.14
N THR A 352 -12.39 -30.41 12.31
CA THR A 352 -12.23 -31.12 13.57
C THR A 352 -11.27 -32.29 13.42
N MET A 353 -10.51 -32.56 14.46
CA MET A 353 -9.63 -33.72 14.57
C MET A 353 -9.95 -34.47 15.85
N THR A 354 -10.25 -35.76 15.72
CA THR A 354 -10.44 -36.68 16.85
C THR A 354 -9.32 -37.72 16.79
N PRO A 355 -8.36 -37.69 17.73
CA PRO A 355 -7.29 -38.68 17.74
C PRO A 355 -7.84 -40.07 17.97
N PHE A 356 -7.20 -41.05 17.37
CA PHE A 356 -7.50 -42.46 17.61
C PHE A 356 -6.35 -43.09 18.38
N ASP A 357 -6.72 -43.96 19.32
CA ASP A 357 -5.76 -44.79 20.04
C ASP A 357 -5.12 -45.77 19.03
N SER A 358 -3.79 -45.71 18.88
CA SER A 358 -3.05 -46.60 17.98
C SER A 358 -2.98 -48.05 18.48
N SER A 359 -3.50 -48.35 19.68
CA SER A 359 -3.47 -49.68 20.29
C SER A 359 -4.52 -50.65 19.76
N HIS A 360 -5.45 -50.21 18.90
CA HIS A 360 -6.47 -51.10 18.34
C HIS A 360 -6.00 -51.79 17.05
N THR A 361 -6.45 -53.02 16.83
CA THR A 361 -6.23 -53.74 15.58
C THR A 361 -7.15 -53.17 14.51
N HIS A 362 -6.61 -52.74 13.37
CA HIS A 362 -7.43 -52.21 12.28
C HIS A 362 -8.29 -53.32 11.67
N SER A 363 -9.60 -53.12 11.73
CA SER A 363 -10.56 -53.86 10.93
C SER A 363 -11.01 -52.95 9.79
N TYR A 364 -10.66 -53.32 8.57
CA TYR A 364 -11.06 -52.62 7.36
C TYR A 364 -12.34 -53.28 6.83
N GLY A 365 -13.36 -52.47 6.54
CA GLY A 365 -14.59 -52.96 5.91
C GLY A 365 -14.31 -53.52 4.52
N ALA A 366 -15.15 -54.44 4.03
CA ALA A 366 -15.01 -55.02 2.69
C ALA A 366 -15.37 -54.04 1.55
N ASP A 367 -16.01 -52.92 1.89
CA ASP A 367 -16.44 -51.92 0.94
C ASP A 367 -15.30 -50.94 0.61
N TRP A 368 -15.09 -50.69 -0.68
CA TRP A 368 -14.13 -49.70 -1.16
C TRP A 368 -14.65 -48.27 -1.01
N LYS A 369 -13.79 -47.37 -0.54
CA LYS A 369 -13.96 -45.92 -0.64
C LYS A 369 -13.25 -45.39 -1.88
N SER A 370 -13.69 -44.23 -2.38
CA SER A 370 -13.11 -43.60 -3.58
C SER A 370 -13.24 -42.09 -3.59
N ASP A 371 -12.23 -41.41 -4.15
CA ASP A 371 -12.27 -40.00 -4.56
C ASP A 371 -12.06 -39.87 -6.10
N SER A 372 -11.75 -38.67 -6.61
CA SER A 372 -11.50 -38.46 -8.04
C SER A 372 -10.26 -39.17 -8.57
N ASP A 373 -9.30 -39.50 -7.70
CA ASP A 373 -7.95 -39.88 -8.07
C ASP A 373 -7.63 -41.33 -7.65
N ASN A 374 -8.20 -41.81 -6.54
CA ASN A 374 -7.83 -43.05 -5.87
C ASN A 374 -9.03 -43.80 -5.26
N HIS A 375 -8.80 -45.06 -4.88
CA HIS A 375 -9.65 -45.88 -4.01
C HIS A 375 -8.86 -46.48 -2.85
N TRP A 376 -9.51 -46.77 -1.72
CA TRP A 376 -8.89 -47.33 -0.51
C TRP A 376 -9.90 -48.05 0.38
N HIS A 377 -9.41 -48.85 1.33
CA HIS A 377 -10.18 -49.30 2.48
C HIS A 377 -9.99 -48.36 3.66
N GLU A 378 -11.06 -48.07 4.39
CA GLU A 378 -11.05 -47.16 5.53
C GLU A 378 -11.47 -47.91 6.80
N CYS A 379 -10.67 -47.76 7.85
CA CYS A 379 -11.04 -48.22 9.20
C CYS A 379 -11.94 -47.18 9.85
N SER A 380 -12.77 -47.58 10.83
CA SER A 380 -13.59 -46.63 11.61
C SER A 380 -12.77 -45.56 12.33
N CYS A 381 -11.46 -45.77 12.49
CA CYS A 381 -10.51 -44.82 13.02
C CYS A 381 -9.87 -43.89 11.97
N GLY A 382 -10.41 -43.83 10.75
CA GLY A 382 -9.90 -43.01 9.64
C GLY A 382 -8.55 -43.44 9.05
N SER A 383 -7.93 -44.50 9.57
CA SER A 383 -6.75 -45.09 8.93
C SER A 383 -7.13 -45.72 7.61
N ILE A 384 -6.29 -45.51 6.60
CA ILE A 384 -6.52 -46.01 5.23
C ILE A 384 -5.55 -47.15 4.91
N ALA A 385 -6.01 -48.13 4.15
CA ALA A 385 -5.21 -49.23 3.61
C ALA A 385 -5.52 -49.42 2.12
N ASP A 386 -4.63 -50.13 1.43
CA ASP A 386 -4.79 -50.50 0.01
C ASP A 386 -5.08 -49.32 -0.93
N LYS A 387 -4.54 -48.13 -0.61
CA LYS A 387 -4.75 -46.94 -1.45
C LYS A 387 -4.07 -47.13 -2.80
N ALA A 388 -4.86 -47.07 -3.87
CA ALA A 388 -4.39 -47.18 -5.24
C ALA A 388 -5.16 -46.25 -6.17
N ALA A 389 -4.51 -45.83 -7.28
CA ALA A 389 -5.17 -45.08 -8.34
C ALA A 389 -6.25 -45.92 -9.04
N HIS A 390 -7.24 -45.28 -9.64
CA HIS A 390 -8.32 -45.99 -10.34
C HIS A 390 -7.83 -46.79 -11.55
N ASP A 391 -8.19 -48.09 -11.60
CA ASP A 391 -8.11 -48.90 -12.82
C ASP A 391 -9.42 -48.77 -13.61
N MET A 392 -9.45 -47.82 -14.52
CA MET A 392 -10.65 -47.42 -15.27
C MET A 392 -10.86 -48.27 -16.53
N GLU A 393 -12.10 -48.70 -16.75
CA GLU A 393 -12.58 -49.27 -18.03
C GLU A 393 -13.70 -48.42 -18.63
N THR A 394 -13.88 -48.49 -19.95
CA THR A 394 -14.97 -47.76 -20.63
C THR A 394 -16.17 -48.68 -20.79
N LYS A 395 -17.35 -48.25 -20.32
CA LYS A 395 -18.64 -48.94 -20.48
C LYS A 395 -19.63 -48.11 -21.25
N ASN A 396 -20.58 -48.77 -21.91
CA ASN A 396 -21.72 -48.14 -22.59
C ASN A 396 -21.33 -47.19 -23.76
N ALA A 397 -20.10 -47.26 -24.27
CA ALA A 397 -19.73 -46.50 -25.45
C ALA A 397 -20.57 -46.93 -26.67
N LYS A 398 -21.07 -45.95 -27.41
CA LYS A 398 -21.89 -46.14 -28.61
C LYS A 398 -21.44 -45.13 -29.66
N ASP A 399 -21.07 -45.58 -30.85
CA ASP A 399 -20.72 -44.64 -31.91
C ASP A 399 -21.95 -43.88 -32.41
N ALA A 400 -21.73 -42.62 -32.82
CA ALA A 400 -22.79 -41.84 -33.46
C ALA A 400 -23.03 -42.33 -34.90
N THR A 401 -24.30 -42.36 -35.30
CA THR A 401 -24.71 -42.69 -36.67
C THR A 401 -25.24 -41.44 -37.37
N ALA A 402 -25.64 -41.56 -38.65
CA ALA A 402 -26.23 -40.46 -39.40
C ALA A 402 -27.58 -39.97 -38.83
N THR A 403 -28.26 -40.81 -38.04
CA THR A 403 -29.61 -40.54 -37.50
C THR A 403 -29.70 -40.65 -35.98
N GLU A 404 -28.73 -41.28 -35.32
CA GLU A 404 -28.71 -41.42 -33.85
C GLU A 404 -27.44 -40.85 -33.24
N LYS A 405 -27.59 -40.11 -32.13
CA LYS A 405 -26.45 -39.67 -31.32
C LYS A 405 -25.69 -40.88 -30.77
N GLY A 406 -24.38 -40.73 -30.67
CA GLY A 406 -23.50 -41.65 -29.96
C GLY A 406 -23.28 -41.23 -28.51
N TYR A 407 -22.46 -41.99 -27.80
CA TYR A 407 -22.03 -41.78 -26.44
C TYR A 407 -20.58 -42.23 -26.28
N THR A 408 -19.71 -41.40 -25.71
CA THR A 408 -18.28 -41.74 -25.55
C THR A 408 -18.04 -42.89 -24.57
N GLY A 409 -19.06 -43.28 -23.79
CA GLY A 409 -18.96 -44.28 -22.73
C GLY A 409 -18.53 -43.70 -21.38
N ASP A 410 -19.02 -44.33 -20.32
CA ASP A 410 -18.66 -44.06 -18.93
C ASP A 410 -17.30 -44.68 -18.61
N LYS A 411 -16.42 -43.95 -17.93
CA LYS A 411 -15.22 -44.55 -17.33
C LYS A 411 -15.56 -45.05 -15.94
N VAL A 412 -15.52 -46.35 -15.74
CA VAL A 412 -15.88 -47.01 -14.47
C VAL A 412 -14.64 -47.70 -13.91
N CYS A 413 -14.33 -47.50 -12.63
CA CYS A 413 -13.25 -48.20 -11.95
C CYS A 413 -13.65 -49.66 -11.71
N LYS A 414 -12.79 -50.61 -12.14
CA LYS A 414 -13.04 -52.06 -12.00
C LYS A 414 -13.06 -52.53 -10.55
N VAL A 415 -12.43 -51.78 -9.64
CA VAL A 415 -12.23 -52.18 -8.24
C VAL A 415 -13.36 -51.62 -7.37
N CYS A 416 -13.52 -50.30 -7.35
CA CYS A 416 -14.44 -49.62 -6.43
C CYS A 416 -15.77 -49.16 -7.09
N GLY A 417 -15.89 -49.25 -8.42
CA GLY A 417 -17.09 -48.80 -9.14
C GLY A 417 -17.21 -47.28 -9.36
N TYR A 418 -16.22 -46.48 -8.94
CA TYR A 418 -16.18 -45.03 -9.21
C TYR A 418 -16.42 -44.75 -10.71
N THR A 419 -17.35 -43.86 -11.03
CA THR A 419 -17.83 -43.65 -12.40
C THR A 419 -17.71 -42.20 -12.83
N VAL A 420 -17.00 -41.96 -13.92
CA VAL A 420 -16.96 -40.68 -14.64
C VAL A 420 -17.85 -40.79 -15.87
N LYS A 421 -18.88 -39.94 -15.95
CA LYS A 421 -19.85 -39.99 -17.05
C LYS A 421 -19.27 -39.57 -18.40
N GLY A 422 -19.58 -40.35 -19.43
CA GLY A 422 -19.28 -40.01 -20.82
C GLY A 422 -20.10 -38.84 -21.34
N LYS A 423 -19.76 -38.36 -22.54
CA LYS A 423 -20.46 -37.29 -23.26
C LYS A 423 -21.26 -37.85 -24.43
N GLU A 424 -22.38 -37.22 -24.77
CA GLU A 424 -23.09 -37.51 -26.02
C GLU A 424 -22.27 -37.07 -27.24
N ILE A 425 -22.29 -37.88 -28.29
CA ILE A 425 -21.66 -37.60 -29.58
C ILE A 425 -22.79 -37.21 -30.55
N PRO A 426 -22.74 -36.04 -31.21
CA PRO A 426 -23.76 -35.64 -32.19
C PRO A 426 -23.74 -36.55 -33.43
N VAL A 427 -24.86 -36.60 -34.17
CA VAL A 427 -25.01 -37.42 -35.39
C VAL A 427 -23.97 -37.04 -36.46
N SER A 428 -23.41 -38.05 -37.13
CA SER A 428 -22.38 -37.85 -38.16
C SER A 428 -23.05 -37.61 -39.52
N GLY A 429 -23.25 -36.35 -39.89
CA GLY A 429 -23.88 -35.95 -41.16
C GLY A 429 -22.86 -35.76 -42.29
N THR A 430 -22.97 -36.54 -43.36
CA THR A 430 -22.47 -36.15 -44.69
C THR A 430 -23.64 -36.05 -45.66
N THR A 431 -24.15 -34.84 -45.87
CA THR A 431 -24.98 -34.53 -47.04
C THR A 431 -24.08 -34.01 -48.16
N LYS A 432 -23.91 -34.86 -49.17
CA LYS A 432 -23.34 -34.55 -50.49
C LYS A 432 -24.12 -33.40 -51.15
N PRO A 433 -23.47 -32.34 -51.69
CA PRO A 433 -24.06 -31.49 -52.71
C PRO A 433 -23.62 -31.95 -54.13
N THR A 434 -24.53 -31.79 -55.10
CA THR A 434 -24.34 -32.16 -56.50
C THR A 434 -24.07 -30.93 -57.37
N ASN A 435 -23.00 -31.02 -58.17
CA ASN A 435 -22.75 -30.41 -59.50
C ASN A 435 -22.12 -28.98 -59.61
N PRO A 436 -21.48 -28.59 -60.75
CA PRO A 436 -20.02 -28.71 -60.98
C PRO A 436 -19.34 -27.41 -61.49
N THR A 437 -18.00 -27.30 -61.42
CA THR A 437 -17.05 -26.74 -62.44
C THR A 437 -15.58 -26.82 -61.91
N LYS A 438 -14.64 -27.07 -62.82
CA LYS A 438 -13.21 -27.49 -62.70
C LYS A 438 -12.26 -26.34 -63.16
N PRO A 439 -10.90 -26.35 -63.01
CA PRO A 439 -9.93 -26.93 -62.04
C PRO A 439 -8.89 -25.92 -61.49
N ASP A 440 -8.09 -26.34 -60.49
CA ASP A 440 -6.60 -26.31 -60.41
C ASP A 440 -6.19 -26.33 -58.92
N GLY A 441 -5.34 -27.19 -58.36
CA GLY A 441 -4.57 -28.37 -58.76
C GLY A 441 -3.91 -28.96 -57.49
N ASN A 442 -3.47 -30.23 -57.56
CA ASN A 442 -2.37 -30.89 -56.79
C ASN A 442 -2.14 -30.57 -55.29
N THR A 443 -1.88 -31.47 -54.35
CA THR A 443 -1.61 -32.92 -54.32
C THR A 443 -1.48 -33.33 -52.84
N ASP A 444 -1.91 -34.55 -52.57
CA ASP A 444 -1.29 -35.50 -51.63
C ASP A 444 -1.50 -35.42 -50.11
N VAL A 445 -1.51 -36.65 -49.60
CA VAL A 445 -1.92 -37.21 -48.32
C VAL A 445 -0.73 -37.22 -47.35
N THR A 446 -0.96 -37.15 -46.02
CA THR A 446 -0.34 -38.05 -45.01
C THR A 446 -0.78 -37.74 -43.57
N SER A 447 -1.29 -38.80 -42.93
CA SER A 447 -1.20 -39.26 -41.52
C SER A 447 -1.08 -38.31 -40.31
N PRO A 448 -1.71 -38.67 -39.16
CA PRO A 448 -1.70 -37.85 -37.95
C PRO A 448 -0.40 -38.01 -37.15
N LYS A 449 0.22 -36.89 -36.78
CA LYS A 449 1.32 -36.81 -35.81
C LYS A 449 0.78 -36.49 -34.42
N THR A 450 1.00 -37.39 -33.47
CA THR A 450 1.13 -37.03 -32.05
C THR A 450 2.45 -36.29 -31.84
N GLY A 451 2.41 -35.07 -31.32
CA GLY A 451 3.62 -34.31 -31.00
C GLY A 451 3.33 -32.90 -30.51
N ASP A 452 3.58 -32.70 -29.22
CA ASP A 452 4.00 -31.47 -28.54
C ASP A 452 3.43 -30.12 -29.02
N ASN A 453 2.54 -29.57 -28.18
CA ASN A 453 2.21 -28.14 -28.19
C ASN A 453 3.36 -27.33 -27.58
N SER A 454 4.50 -27.30 -28.26
CA SER A 454 5.57 -26.34 -27.98
C SER A 454 5.33 -25.09 -28.83
N ASN A 455 4.94 -24.00 -28.17
CA ASN A 455 4.73 -22.72 -28.82
C ASN A 455 6.11 -22.17 -29.27
N LEU A 456 6.50 -22.41 -30.53
CA LEU A 456 7.77 -21.93 -31.09
C LEU A 456 7.94 -20.41 -30.98
N ALA A 457 6.84 -19.64 -30.94
CA ALA A 457 6.90 -18.19 -30.71
C ALA A 457 7.38 -17.86 -29.28
N LEU A 458 7.05 -18.71 -28.30
CA LEU A 458 7.57 -18.60 -26.93
C LEU A 458 9.09 -18.86 -26.90
N TRP A 459 9.57 -19.85 -27.65
CA TRP A 459 11.01 -20.14 -27.75
C TRP A 459 11.80 -19.06 -28.50
N PHE A 460 11.23 -18.45 -29.56
CA PHE A 460 11.84 -17.29 -30.21
C PHE A 460 11.86 -16.05 -29.29
N ALA A 461 10.80 -15.80 -28.51
CA ALA A 461 10.77 -14.71 -27.54
C ALA A 461 11.84 -14.85 -26.44
N VAL A 462 12.05 -16.07 -25.91
CA VAL A 462 13.10 -16.36 -24.92
C VAL A 462 14.50 -16.18 -25.51
N LEU A 463 14.70 -16.53 -26.79
CA LEU A 463 15.98 -16.37 -27.47
C LEU A 463 16.35 -14.89 -27.70
N PHE A 464 15.38 -14.02 -28.01
CA PHE A 464 15.64 -12.57 -28.15
C PHE A 464 15.92 -11.85 -26.82
N ILE A 465 15.31 -12.30 -25.71
CA ILE A 465 15.58 -11.74 -24.37
C ILE A 465 17.01 -12.06 -23.91
N SER A 466 17.53 -13.24 -24.23
CA SER A 466 18.91 -13.63 -23.88
C SER A 466 19.99 -12.94 -24.73
N CYS A 467 19.71 -12.58 -25.99
CA CYS A 467 20.66 -11.81 -26.81
C CYS A 467 20.74 -10.32 -26.40
N GLY A 468 19.66 -9.72 -25.88
CA GLY A 468 19.65 -8.33 -25.39
C GLY A 468 20.55 -8.11 -24.16
N GLY A 469 20.57 -9.09 -23.25
CA GLY A 469 21.40 -9.03 -22.03
C GLY A 469 22.91 -9.02 -22.31
N VAL A 470 23.37 -9.74 -23.32
CA VAL A 470 24.80 -9.84 -23.66
C VAL A 470 25.32 -8.56 -24.34
N ILE A 471 24.47 -7.85 -25.11
CA ILE A 471 24.83 -6.56 -25.70
C ILE A 471 24.86 -5.45 -24.64
N GLY A 472 23.93 -5.45 -23.69
CA GLY A 472 23.88 -4.47 -22.58
C GLY A 472 25.11 -4.50 -21.67
N VAL A 473 25.58 -5.70 -21.28
CA VAL A 473 26.77 -5.87 -20.42
C VAL A 473 28.06 -5.45 -21.14
N THR A 474 28.13 -5.65 -22.46
CA THR A 474 29.32 -5.30 -23.25
C THR A 474 29.43 -3.78 -23.53
N VAL A 475 28.30 -3.08 -23.68
CA VAL A 475 28.27 -1.61 -23.84
C VAL A 475 28.49 -0.89 -22.49
N TYR A 476 27.90 -1.39 -21.41
CA TYR A 476 28.09 -0.83 -20.06
C TYR A 476 29.55 -0.96 -19.58
N SER A 477 30.19 -2.11 -19.84
CA SER A 477 31.60 -2.33 -19.46
C SER A 477 32.60 -1.52 -20.30
N ARG A 478 32.28 -1.20 -21.57
CA ARG A 478 33.09 -0.29 -22.40
C ARG A 478 32.95 1.18 -21.99
N ARG A 479 31.75 1.67 -21.62
CA ARG A 479 31.57 3.05 -21.12
C ARG A 479 32.29 3.29 -19.79
N ARG A 480 32.31 2.29 -18.89
CA ARG A 480 33.00 2.42 -17.59
C ARG A 480 34.54 2.45 -17.68
N LYS A 481 35.13 1.96 -18.78
CA LYS A 481 36.59 2.04 -19.03
C LYS A 481 37.03 3.35 -19.70
N LEU A 482 36.13 4.10 -20.33
CA LEU A 482 36.46 5.40 -20.94
C LEU A 482 36.35 6.56 -19.95
N ASN A 483 35.51 6.45 -18.91
CA ASN A 483 35.39 7.47 -17.84
C ASN A 483 36.46 7.33 -16.72
N LYS A 484 37.54 6.58 -16.95
CA LYS A 484 38.66 6.40 -16.01
C LYS A 484 40.03 6.63 -16.66
N ARG A 485 40.11 7.47 -17.69
CA ARG A 485 41.38 8.01 -18.18
C ARG A 485 41.34 9.53 -18.20
#